data_AF-A0A960AMA2-F1
#
_entry.id   AF-A0A960AMA2-F1
#
_cell.length_a   1.000
_cell.length_b   1.000
_cell.length_c   1.000
_cell.angle_alpha   90.00
_cell.angle_beta   90.00
_cell.angle_gamma   90.00
#
_symmetry.space_group_name_H-M   'P 1'
#
loop_
_entity.id
_entity.type
_entity.pdbx_description
1 polymer ?
#
loop_
_entity_poly.entity_id
_entity_poly.type
_entity_poly.pdbx_seq_one_letter_code
_entity_poly.pdbx_strand_id
1 'polypeptide(L)'
;HMIIQTLYQQGIKHKVNFFDEHHLLDVLFTDDGQACGVVTMDIATGELHTLHAKAVMIATGGYGRVWSVTSNAHAGTGDGVAIPWRKGVPAMDMEFYQFHPTGLYKLGVLLSEAARGEGGILRNSEGEAFCARYAPTLKDLAPRDMVSRFIYEEVRQGRGIDGKDYVHMDLTHLPPEVIDEKLPDVTDFARTYLRVEPKTELVPIQPTAH
;
A
#
# COMPACT_ATOMS: atom_id res chain seq x y z
N HIS A 1 -10.89 -8.53 -2.33
CA HIS A 1 -12.28 -8.00 -2.43
C HIS A 1 -13.26 -8.72 -1.49
N MET A 2 -13.26 -10.06 -1.46
CA MET A 2 -14.23 -10.87 -0.70
C MET A 2 -14.32 -10.59 0.80
N ILE A 3 -13.19 -10.41 1.50
CA ILE A 3 -13.18 -10.22 2.97
C ILE A 3 -14.03 -9.01 3.39
N ILE A 4 -13.82 -7.85 2.75
CA ILE A 4 -14.53 -6.60 3.08
C ILE A 4 -16.02 -6.77 2.81
N GLN A 5 -16.40 -7.32 1.66
CA GLN A 5 -17.80 -7.53 1.31
C GLN A 5 -18.50 -8.48 2.28
N THR A 6 -17.84 -9.58 2.67
CA THR A 6 -18.38 -10.53 3.64
C THR A 6 -18.60 -9.86 5.01
N LEU A 7 -17.62 -9.08 5.49
CA LEU A 7 -17.75 -8.37 6.77
C LEU A 7 -18.84 -7.29 6.74
N TYR A 8 -18.94 -6.53 5.65
CA TYR A 8 -20.00 -5.54 5.46
C TYR A 8 -21.39 -6.19 5.49
N GLN A 9 -21.57 -7.31 4.78
CA GLN A 9 -22.81 -8.09 4.81
C GLN A 9 -23.13 -8.64 6.20
N GLN A 10 -22.13 -9.08 6.97
CA GLN A 10 -22.35 -9.45 8.38
C GLN A 10 -22.80 -8.23 9.21
N GLY A 11 -22.22 -7.05 9.00
CA GLY A 11 -22.65 -5.81 9.65
C GLY A 11 -24.13 -5.49 9.39
N ILE A 12 -24.58 -5.61 8.13
CA ILE A 12 -26.00 -5.47 7.77
C ILE A 12 -26.86 -6.50 8.50
N LYS A 13 -26.46 -7.78 8.48
CA LYS A 13 -27.19 -8.86 9.16
C LYS A 13 -27.33 -8.60 10.66
N HIS A 14 -26.31 -8.02 11.28
CA HIS A 14 -26.29 -7.65 12.69
C HIS A 14 -26.88 -6.26 12.98
N LYS A 15 -27.46 -5.59 11.98
CA LYS A 15 -28.10 -4.28 12.11
C LYS A 15 -27.15 -3.21 12.68
N VAL A 16 -25.90 -3.23 12.25
CA VAL A 16 -24.96 -2.13 12.51
C VAL A 16 -25.52 -0.86 11.84
N ASN A 17 -25.52 0.25 12.57
CA ASN A 17 -25.86 1.55 12.01
C ASN A 17 -24.64 2.10 11.28
N PHE A 18 -24.77 2.28 9.97
CA PHE A 18 -23.74 2.89 9.14
C PHE A 18 -24.08 4.35 8.90
N PHE A 19 -23.10 5.22 9.14
CA PHE A 19 -23.13 6.63 8.78
C PHE A 19 -22.16 6.80 7.60
N ASP A 20 -22.61 6.39 6.43
CA ASP A 20 -21.81 6.45 5.20
C ASP A 20 -21.54 7.91 4.81
N GLU A 21 -20.36 8.20 4.27
CA GLU A 21 -19.95 9.56 3.88
C GLU A 21 -19.94 10.59 5.03
N HIS A 22 -19.70 10.15 6.26
CA HIS A 22 -19.38 11.03 7.39
C HIS A 22 -17.85 11.13 7.61
N HIS A 23 -17.31 12.34 7.54
CA HIS A 23 -15.90 12.60 7.79
C HIS A 23 -15.64 12.90 9.27
N LEU A 24 -14.72 12.18 9.91
CA LEU A 24 -14.35 12.39 11.31
C LEU A 24 -13.55 13.69 11.47
N LEU A 25 -14.00 14.59 12.34
CA LEU A 25 -13.32 15.87 12.60
C LEU A 25 -12.59 15.90 13.95
N ASP A 26 -13.23 15.37 15.00
CA ASP A 26 -12.66 15.36 16.35
C ASP A 26 -13.16 14.18 17.19
N VAL A 27 -12.41 13.84 18.23
CA VAL A 27 -12.83 12.90 19.29
C VAL A 27 -13.13 13.70 20.55
N LEU A 28 -14.29 13.41 21.14
CA LEU A 28 -14.73 14.05 22.38
C LEU A 28 -14.16 13.30 23.57
N PHE A 29 -13.66 14.07 24.53
CA PHE A 29 -13.15 13.56 25.80
C PHE A 29 -13.88 14.24 26.96
N THR A 30 -14.12 13.49 28.03
CA THR A 30 -14.53 14.04 29.33
C THR A 30 -13.36 14.75 30.00
N ASP A 31 -13.65 15.51 31.06
CA ASP A 31 -12.63 16.23 31.84
C ASP A 31 -11.58 15.30 32.48
N ASP A 32 -11.93 14.04 32.75
CA ASP A 32 -11.04 13.00 33.24
C ASP A 32 -10.34 12.21 32.11
N GLY A 33 -10.48 12.63 30.85
CA GLY A 33 -9.74 12.11 29.71
C GLY A 33 -10.33 10.87 29.05
N GLN A 34 -11.58 10.50 29.33
CA GLN A 34 -12.24 9.35 28.71
C GLN A 34 -12.90 9.75 27.38
N ALA A 35 -12.66 8.97 26.32
CA ALA A 35 -13.35 9.19 25.05
C ALA A 35 -14.86 8.96 25.20
N CYS A 36 -15.68 9.97 24.86
CA CYS A 36 -17.13 9.96 25.07
C CYS A 36 -17.95 10.22 23.80
N GLY A 37 -17.30 10.29 22.64
CA GLY A 37 -17.96 10.46 21.36
C GLY A 37 -17.05 11.02 20.29
N VAL A 38 -17.66 11.41 19.17
CA VAL A 38 -16.97 12.02 18.03
C VAL A 38 -17.78 13.16 17.44
N VAL A 39 -17.08 14.08 16.78
CA VAL A 39 -17.66 15.09 15.89
C VAL A 39 -17.40 14.66 14.46
N THR A 40 -18.45 14.59 13.64
CA THR A 40 -18.37 14.22 12.23
C THR A 40 -19.04 15.28 11.36
N MET A 41 -18.64 15.38 10.11
CA MET A 41 -19.32 16.17 9.09
C MET A 41 -19.94 15.24 8.04
N ASP A 42 -21.24 15.38 7.80
CA ASP A 42 -21.87 14.78 6.62
C ASP A 42 -21.30 15.46 5.37
N ILE A 43 -20.65 14.69 4.49
CA ILE A 43 -19.98 15.22 3.30
C ILE A 43 -20.98 15.80 2.30
N ALA A 44 -22.19 15.24 2.20
CA ALA A 44 -23.19 15.66 1.23
C ALA A 44 -23.83 17.02 1.59
N THR A 45 -24.05 17.24 2.89
CA THR A 45 -24.76 18.44 3.39
C THR A 45 -23.84 19.47 4.03
N GLY A 46 -22.67 19.06 4.51
CA GLY A 46 -21.77 19.87 5.33
C GLY A 46 -22.23 20.01 6.79
N GLU A 47 -23.30 19.33 7.19
CA GLU A 47 -23.81 19.41 8.57
C GLU A 47 -22.88 18.73 9.56
N LEU A 48 -22.71 19.35 10.73
CA LEU A 48 -21.93 18.80 11.83
C LEU A 48 -22.83 17.97 12.74
N HIS A 49 -22.38 16.75 13.03
CA HIS A 49 -23.04 15.82 13.94
C HIS A 49 -22.14 15.50 15.12
N THR A 50 -22.74 15.42 16.29
CA THR A 50 -22.11 14.88 17.49
C THR A 50 -22.68 13.51 17.79
N LEU A 51 -21.82 12.50 17.82
CA LEU A 51 -22.19 11.11 18.11
C LEU A 51 -21.63 10.73 19.48
N HIS A 52 -22.48 10.70 20.50
CA HIS A 52 -22.08 10.27 21.85
C HIS A 52 -21.97 8.74 21.91
N ALA A 53 -20.90 8.26 22.54
CA ALA A 53 -20.65 6.83 22.72
C ALA A 53 -19.91 6.58 24.04
N LYS A 54 -20.14 5.41 24.64
CA LYS A 54 -19.40 4.98 25.84
C LYS A 54 -17.98 4.50 25.54
N ALA A 55 -17.70 4.21 24.27
CA ALA A 55 -16.40 3.78 23.77
C ALA A 55 -16.27 4.22 22.32
N VAL A 56 -15.06 4.62 21.93
CA VAL A 56 -14.72 5.03 20.56
C VAL A 56 -13.56 4.16 20.08
N MET A 57 -13.73 3.53 18.92
CA MET A 57 -12.68 2.75 18.25
C MET A 57 -12.31 3.45 16.95
N ILE A 58 -11.03 3.77 16.79
CA ILE A 58 -10.50 4.38 15.57
C ILE A 58 -9.89 3.29 14.70
N ALA A 59 -10.49 3.06 13.52
CA ALA A 59 -10.06 2.04 12.55
C ALA A 59 -9.93 2.65 11.14
N THR A 60 -9.27 3.80 11.05
CA THR A 60 -9.24 4.66 9.85
C THR A 60 -8.19 4.28 8.79
N GLY A 61 -7.48 3.16 8.97
CA GLY A 61 -6.37 2.78 8.10
C GLY A 61 -5.09 3.57 8.37
N GLY A 62 -4.17 3.53 7.40
CA GLY A 62 -2.84 4.14 7.49
C GLY A 62 -2.73 5.59 6.99
N TYR A 63 -1.50 6.06 6.87
CA TYR A 63 -1.14 7.45 6.52
C TYR A 63 -0.22 7.55 5.31
N GLY A 64 -0.30 6.62 4.35
CA GLY A 64 0.63 6.52 3.23
C GLY A 64 0.67 7.73 2.29
N ARG A 65 -0.35 8.59 2.33
CA ARG A 65 -0.40 9.80 1.50
C ARG A 65 0.57 10.91 1.93
N VAL A 66 1.36 10.69 2.99
CA VAL A 66 2.54 11.52 3.27
C VAL A 66 3.69 11.28 2.28
N TRP A 67 3.69 10.15 1.55
CA TRP A 67 4.69 9.80 0.54
C TRP A 67 4.24 10.16 -0.87
N SER A 68 5.19 10.59 -1.70
CA SER A 68 4.93 10.94 -3.11
C SER A 68 4.51 9.72 -3.95
N VAL A 69 5.05 8.54 -3.65
CA VAL A 69 4.70 7.27 -4.29
C VAL A 69 4.26 6.28 -3.21
N THR A 70 2.98 5.93 -3.25
CA THR A 70 2.36 5.01 -2.30
C THR A 70 1.31 4.14 -2.99
N SER A 71 1.13 2.91 -2.50
CA SER A 71 0.03 2.05 -2.91
C SER A 71 -1.29 2.39 -2.20
N ASN A 72 -1.24 3.24 -1.17
CA ASN A 72 -2.39 3.57 -0.36
C ASN A 72 -3.44 4.30 -1.21
N ALA A 73 -4.73 4.08 -0.94
CA ALA A 73 -5.79 4.88 -1.55
C ALA A 73 -5.63 6.37 -1.20
N HIS A 74 -6.28 7.26 -1.95
CA HIS A 74 -6.25 8.71 -1.65
C HIS A 74 -6.81 9.05 -0.26
N ALA A 75 -7.65 8.18 0.30
CA ALA A 75 -8.19 8.30 1.65
C ALA A 75 -7.19 7.94 2.77
N GLY A 76 -6.00 7.40 2.46
CA GLY A 76 -4.98 7.04 3.47
C GLY A 76 -4.18 8.24 3.98
N THR A 77 -4.88 9.23 4.54
CA THR A 77 -4.37 10.56 4.93
C THR A 77 -3.85 10.63 6.37
N GLY A 78 -4.13 9.62 7.20
CA GLY A 78 -3.68 9.58 8.59
C GLY A 78 -4.54 10.34 9.59
N ASP A 79 -5.75 10.74 9.20
CA ASP A 79 -6.63 11.58 10.03
C ASP A 79 -6.93 10.95 11.39
N GLY A 80 -7.22 9.65 11.45
CA GLY A 80 -7.53 8.97 12.71
C GLY A 80 -6.32 8.76 13.64
N VAL A 81 -5.09 8.90 13.14
CA VAL A 81 -3.91 9.00 14.02
C VAL A 81 -3.75 10.43 14.51
N ALA A 82 -3.88 11.40 13.60
CA ALA A 82 -3.63 12.81 13.90
C ALA A 82 -4.66 13.43 14.85
N ILE A 83 -5.94 13.06 14.75
CA ILE A 83 -7.02 13.63 15.56
C ILE A 83 -6.83 13.32 17.06
N PRO A 84 -6.72 12.05 17.52
CA PRO A 84 -6.44 11.76 18.92
C PRO A 84 -5.07 12.28 19.36
N TRP A 85 -4.06 12.25 18.47
CA TRP A 85 -2.73 12.74 18.80
C TRP A 85 -2.71 14.23 19.16
N ARG A 86 -3.49 15.06 18.46
CA ARG A 86 -3.67 16.48 18.82
C ARG A 86 -4.32 16.70 20.20
N LYS A 87 -4.94 15.67 20.77
CA LYS A 87 -5.54 15.66 22.12
C LYS A 87 -4.63 15.01 23.17
N GLY A 88 -3.38 14.71 22.82
CA GLY A 88 -2.40 14.14 23.75
C GLY A 88 -2.39 12.61 23.81
N VAL A 89 -3.16 11.92 22.96
CA VAL A 89 -3.04 10.46 22.84
C VAL A 89 -1.71 10.12 22.14
N PRO A 90 -0.82 9.31 22.74
CA PRO A 90 0.46 9.01 22.12
C PRO A 90 0.28 8.15 20.86
N ALA A 91 1.05 8.49 19.82
CA ALA A 91 1.33 7.60 18.70
C ALA A 91 2.65 6.87 18.96
N MET A 92 2.83 5.70 18.35
CA MET A 92 3.98 4.83 18.56
C MET A 92 4.51 4.36 17.20
N ASP A 93 5.85 4.26 17.09
CA ASP A 93 6.57 3.67 15.96
C ASP A 93 6.23 4.30 14.59
N MET A 94 5.90 5.60 14.57
CA MET A 94 5.49 6.33 13.36
C MET A 94 6.64 6.49 12.34
N GLU A 95 7.89 6.34 12.79
CA GLU A 95 9.09 6.32 11.95
C GLU A 95 9.26 5.00 11.18
N PHE A 96 8.61 3.92 11.61
CA PHE A 96 8.71 2.61 10.99
C PHE A 96 7.69 2.48 9.86
N TYR A 97 8.06 3.00 8.69
CA TYR A 97 7.25 2.90 7.48
C TYR A 97 7.74 1.77 6.56
N GLN A 98 6.83 0.94 6.05
CA GLN A 98 7.17 -0.16 5.15
C GLN A 98 7.17 0.29 3.69
N PHE A 99 8.13 -0.23 2.92
CA PHE A 99 8.19 -0.06 1.47
C PHE A 99 8.08 -1.41 0.79
N HIS A 100 7.08 -1.55 -0.08
CA HIS A 100 6.95 -2.72 -0.94
C HIS A 100 7.86 -2.58 -2.17
N PRO A 101 8.64 -3.62 -2.53
CA PRO A 101 9.68 -3.49 -3.57
C PRO A 101 9.12 -3.32 -4.99
N THR A 102 7.92 -3.83 -5.26
CA THR A 102 7.41 -4.03 -6.64
C THR A 102 6.16 -3.19 -6.94
N GLY A 103 6.13 -1.93 -6.53
CA GLY A 103 5.08 -1.01 -6.98
C GLY A 103 5.35 -0.55 -8.41
N LEU A 104 4.32 -0.43 -9.24
CA LEU A 104 4.43 0.07 -10.61
C LEU A 104 5.05 1.47 -10.62
N TYR A 105 6.03 1.66 -11.50
CA TYR A 105 6.81 2.90 -11.58
C TYR A 105 5.92 4.15 -11.63
N LYS A 106 6.22 5.13 -10.76
CA LYS A 106 5.48 6.38 -10.48
C LYS A 106 4.07 6.25 -9.92
N LEU A 107 3.35 5.17 -10.21
CA LEU A 107 1.96 5.00 -9.82
C LEU A 107 1.81 4.40 -8.42
N GLY A 108 2.76 3.57 -8.00
CA GLY A 108 2.71 2.87 -6.72
C GLY A 108 1.66 1.75 -6.64
N VAL A 109 0.95 1.45 -7.73
CA VAL A 109 0.02 0.30 -7.80
C VAL A 109 0.84 -0.97 -7.57
N LEU A 110 0.43 -1.77 -6.59
CA LEU A 110 1.20 -2.95 -6.19
C LEU A 110 1.12 -4.06 -7.22
N LEU A 111 2.28 -4.55 -7.65
CA LEU A 111 2.38 -5.90 -8.16
C LEU A 111 2.50 -6.86 -6.97
N SER A 112 1.65 -7.88 -6.96
CA SER A 112 1.65 -8.90 -5.92
C SER A 112 3.04 -9.48 -5.70
N GLU A 113 3.41 -9.70 -4.43
CA GLU A 113 4.64 -10.42 -4.09
C GLU A 113 4.68 -11.84 -4.69
N ALA A 114 3.51 -12.40 -5.02
CA ALA A 114 3.40 -13.62 -5.79
C ALA A 114 4.23 -13.58 -7.08
N ALA A 115 4.42 -12.42 -7.73
CA ALA A 115 5.26 -12.30 -8.91
C ALA A 115 6.71 -12.77 -8.65
N ARG A 116 7.30 -12.40 -7.51
CA ARG A 116 8.63 -12.91 -7.10
C ARG A 116 8.56 -14.37 -6.66
N GLY A 117 7.49 -14.73 -5.93
CA GLY A 117 7.24 -16.11 -5.49
C GLY A 117 7.15 -17.13 -6.63
N GLU A 118 6.59 -16.72 -7.77
CA GLU A 118 6.45 -17.53 -8.99
C GLU A 118 7.69 -17.51 -9.88
N GLY A 119 8.77 -16.83 -9.46
CA GLY A 119 10.06 -16.82 -10.15
C GLY A 119 10.46 -15.50 -10.80
N GLY A 120 9.70 -14.42 -10.60
CA GLY A 120 10.04 -13.10 -11.13
C GLY A 120 11.42 -12.61 -10.70
N ILE A 121 12.19 -12.11 -11.68
CA ILE A 121 13.58 -11.71 -11.50
C ILE A 121 13.70 -10.19 -11.58
N LEU A 122 14.35 -9.56 -10.61
CA LEU A 122 14.61 -8.13 -10.67
C LEU A 122 15.87 -7.83 -11.49
N ARG A 123 15.74 -6.93 -12.46
CA ARG A 123 16.83 -6.51 -13.36
C ARG A 123 17.11 -5.02 -13.31
N ASN A 124 18.39 -4.68 -13.21
CA ASN A 124 18.87 -3.30 -13.28
C ASN A 124 19.08 -2.85 -14.74
N SER A 125 19.64 -1.65 -14.95
CA SER A 125 19.90 -1.09 -16.29
C SER A 125 20.89 -1.89 -17.14
N GLU A 126 21.72 -2.71 -16.50
CA GLU A 126 22.71 -3.57 -17.15
C GLU A 126 22.10 -4.94 -17.53
N GLY A 127 20.82 -5.17 -17.20
CA GLY A 127 20.15 -6.45 -17.39
C GLY A 127 20.52 -7.51 -16.34
N GLU A 128 21.29 -7.14 -15.33
CA GLU A 128 21.76 -8.04 -14.26
C GLU A 128 20.61 -8.44 -13.32
N ALA A 129 20.52 -9.73 -13.00
CA ALA A 129 19.69 -10.25 -11.90
C ALA A 129 20.31 -9.92 -10.53
N PHE A 130 20.32 -8.63 -10.17
CA PHE A 130 21.17 -8.05 -9.12
C PHE A 130 20.84 -8.58 -7.71
N CYS A 131 19.63 -9.08 -7.43
CA CYS A 131 19.29 -9.63 -6.12
C CYS A 131 20.24 -10.76 -5.69
N ALA A 132 20.76 -11.55 -6.63
CA ALA A 132 21.72 -12.62 -6.35
C ALA A 132 23.07 -12.11 -5.84
N ARG A 133 23.45 -10.86 -6.16
CA ARG A 133 24.67 -10.23 -5.61
C ARG A 133 24.49 -9.86 -4.14
N TYR A 134 23.31 -9.37 -3.76
CA TYR A 134 23.04 -8.94 -2.38
C TYR A 134 22.64 -10.09 -1.46
N ALA A 135 21.87 -11.06 -1.96
CA ALA A 135 21.41 -12.22 -1.22
C ALA A 135 21.63 -13.50 -2.04
N PRO A 136 22.84 -14.09 -2.04
CA PRO A 136 23.18 -15.21 -2.93
C PRO A 136 22.25 -16.43 -2.83
N THR A 137 21.74 -16.71 -1.62
CA THR A 137 20.83 -17.83 -1.37
C THR A 137 19.37 -17.50 -1.70
N LEU A 138 18.86 -16.37 -1.19
CA LEU A 138 17.44 -16.01 -1.29
C LEU A 138 17.09 -15.30 -2.61
N LYS A 139 18.03 -14.55 -3.16
CA LYS A 139 17.86 -13.73 -4.37
C LYS A 139 16.60 -12.86 -4.25
N ASP A 140 15.72 -12.90 -5.25
CA ASP A 140 14.47 -12.16 -5.32
C ASP A 140 13.43 -12.58 -4.26
N LEU A 141 13.63 -13.73 -3.61
CA LEU A 141 12.80 -14.21 -2.50
C LEU A 141 13.27 -13.69 -1.13
N ALA A 142 14.26 -12.80 -1.09
CA ALA A 142 14.64 -12.12 0.15
C ALA A 142 13.45 -11.32 0.73
N PRO A 143 13.40 -11.14 2.06
CA PRO A 143 12.47 -10.24 2.73
C PRO A 143 12.29 -8.89 2.04
N ARG A 144 11.04 -8.39 2.05
CA ARG A 144 10.61 -7.18 1.33
C ARG A 144 11.47 -5.96 1.66
N ASP A 145 11.81 -5.77 2.92
CA ASP A 145 12.66 -4.67 3.38
C ASP A 145 14.05 -4.74 2.74
N MET A 146 14.64 -5.93 2.64
CA MET A 146 15.92 -6.13 1.98
C MET A 146 15.84 -5.87 0.49
N VAL A 147 14.83 -6.43 -0.21
CA VAL A 147 14.67 -6.22 -1.66
C VAL A 147 14.46 -4.73 -1.98
N SER A 148 13.65 -4.02 -1.20
CA SER A 148 13.48 -2.57 -1.34
C SER A 148 14.80 -1.82 -1.17
N ARG A 149 15.66 -2.24 -0.23
CA ARG A 149 17.02 -1.68 -0.04
C ARG A 149 17.96 -2.03 -1.19
N PHE A 150 17.89 -3.23 -1.76
CA PHE A 150 18.70 -3.61 -2.92
C PHE A 150 18.39 -2.69 -4.11
N ILE A 151 17.10 -2.48 -4.40
CA ILE A 151 16.67 -1.58 -5.48
C ILE A 151 17.16 -0.15 -5.23
N TYR A 152 17.02 0.34 -3.99
CA TYR A 152 17.53 1.67 -3.61
C TYR A 152 19.04 1.80 -3.87
N GLU A 153 19.83 0.79 -3.50
CA GLU A 153 21.28 0.78 -3.73
C GLU A 153 21.64 0.73 -5.22
N GLU A 154 20.91 -0.06 -6.04
CA GLU A 154 21.11 -0.07 -7.49
C GLU A 154 20.87 1.32 -8.11
N VAL A 155 19.75 1.96 -7.77
CA VAL A 155 19.40 3.30 -8.24
C VAL A 155 20.46 4.31 -7.78
N ARG A 156 20.84 4.29 -6.50
CA ARG A 156 21.84 5.19 -5.93
C ARG A 156 23.20 5.07 -6.61
N GLN A 157 23.55 3.87 -7.08
CA GLN A 157 24.78 3.61 -7.80
C GLN A 157 24.67 3.85 -9.31
N GLY A 158 23.57 4.46 -9.77
CA GLY A 158 23.35 4.82 -11.17
C GLY A 158 22.89 3.68 -12.07
N ARG A 159 22.54 2.52 -11.50
CA ARG A 159 22.09 1.32 -12.23
C ARG A 159 20.57 1.20 -12.34
N GLY A 160 19.84 2.27 -12.03
CA GLY A 160 18.43 2.37 -12.38
C GLY A 160 18.24 2.51 -13.89
N ILE A 161 17.09 2.07 -14.42
CA ILE A 161 16.82 2.05 -15.87
C ILE A 161 16.93 3.47 -16.45
N ASP A 162 17.75 3.65 -17.48
CA ASP A 162 18.08 4.96 -18.07
C ASP A 162 18.58 6.01 -17.05
N GLY A 163 19.19 5.57 -15.93
CA GLY A 163 19.59 6.46 -14.83
C GLY A 163 18.43 6.99 -13.99
N LYS A 164 17.22 6.42 -14.11
CA LYS A 164 16.02 6.81 -13.35
C LYS A 164 15.87 5.97 -12.09
N ASP A 165 14.87 6.32 -11.28
CA ASP A 165 14.59 5.78 -9.95
C ASP A 165 13.79 4.47 -9.94
N TYR A 166 14.05 3.57 -10.89
CA TYR A 166 13.36 2.28 -10.99
C TYR A 166 14.21 1.16 -11.60
N VAL A 167 13.71 -0.06 -11.44
CA VAL A 167 14.27 -1.30 -12.02
C VAL A 167 13.17 -2.08 -12.73
N HIS A 168 13.53 -3.18 -13.39
CA HIS A 168 12.57 -4.05 -14.06
C HIS A 168 12.25 -5.30 -13.26
N MET A 169 10.99 -5.75 -13.34
CA MET A 169 10.55 -7.10 -13.03
C MET A 169 10.49 -7.88 -14.35
N ASP A 170 11.24 -8.98 -14.42
CA ASP A 170 11.26 -9.92 -15.53
C ASP A 170 10.42 -11.15 -15.20
N LEU A 171 9.30 -11.30 -15.93
CA LEU A 171 8.44 -12.49 -15.91
C LEU A 171 8.48 -13.25 -17.24
N THR A 172 9.25 -12.80 -18.23
CA THR A 172 9.14 -13.27 -19.62
C THR A 172 9.64 -14.70 -19.82
N HIS A 173 10.33 -15.24 -18.82
CA HIS A 173 10.81 -16.62 -18.79
C HIS A 173 9.77 -17.59 -18.20
N LEU A 174 8.71 -17.09 -17.56
CA LEU A 174 7.64 -17.92 -17.02
C LEU A 174 6.69 -18.37 -18.15
N PRO A 175 6.13 -19.59 -18.09
CA PRO A 175 5.11 -20.00 -19.03
C PRO A 175 3.91 -19.05 -18.97
N PRO A 176 3.35 -18.61 -20.12
CA PRO A 176 2.21 -17.69 -20.15
C PRO A 176 1.02 -18.14 -19.29
N GLU A 177 0.79 -19.45 -19.20
CA GLU A 177 -0.30 -20.04 -18.42
C GLU A 177 -0.12 -19.78 -16.91
N VAL A 178 1.12 -19.81 -16.41
CA VAL A 178 1.45 -19.50 -15.01
C VAL A 178 1.14 -18.02 -14.73
N ILE A 179 1.47 -17.14 -15.66
CA ILE A 179 1.22 -15.70 -15.54
C ILE A 179 -0.29 -15.43 -15.52
N ASP A 180 -1.05 -16.07 -16.41
CA ASP A 180 -2.51 -15.88 -16.49
C ASP A 180 -3.26 -16.44 -15.27
N GLU A 181 -2.87 -17.62 -14.81
CA GLU A 181 -3.56 -18.29 -13.70
C GLU A 181 -3.21 -17.66 -12.35
N LYS A 182 -1.92 -17.36 -12.12
CA LYS A 182 -1.43 -16.97 -10.79
C LYS A 182 -1.18 -15.48 -10.64
N LEU A 183 -0.93 -14.77 -11.73
CA LEU A 183 -0.61 -13.34 -11.74
C LEU A 183 -1.60 -12.49 -12.59
N PRO A 184 -2.94 -12.74 -12.53
CA PRO A 184 -3.89 -12.01 -13.37
C PRO A 184 -3.89 -10.50 -13.07
N ASP A 185 -3.91 -10.11 -11.79
CA ASP A 185 -3.92 -8.70 -11.38
C ASP A 185 -2.65 -7.96 -11.82
N VAL A 186 -1.49 -8.63 -11.75
CA VAL A 186 -0.19 -8.06 -12.20
C VAL A 186 -0.25 -7.75 -13.69
N THR A 187 -0.81 -8.69 -14.46
CA THR A 187 -0.92 -8.58 -15.91
C THR A 187 -1.88 -7.46 -16.31
N ASP A 188 -3.03 -7.39 -15.66
CA ASP A 188 -4.03 -6.35 -15.92
C ASP A 188 -3.50 -4.96 -15.58
N PHE A 189 -2.89 -4.78 -14.40
CA PHE A 189 -2.34 -3.48 -14.01
C PHE A 189 -1.20 -3.02 -14.92
N ALA A 190 -0.28 -3.90 -15.30
CA ALA A 190 0.80 -3.55 -16.21
C ALA A 190 0.27 -3.12 -17.59
N ARG A 191 -0.71 -3.86 -18.15
CA ARG A 191 -1.33 -3.52 -19.43
C ARG A 191 -2.14 -2.23 -19.36
N THR A 192 -2.98 -2.08 -18.35
CA THR A 192 -3.88 -0.92 -18.21
C THR A 192 -3.10 0.37 -17.98
N TYR A 193 -2.14 0.35 -17.06
CA TYR A 193 -1.50 1.58 -16.59
C TYR A 193 -0.19 1.92 -17.29
N LEU A 194 0.55 0.91 -17.72
CA LEU A 194 1.88 1.10 -18.33
C LEU A 194 1.92 0.68 -19.80
N ARG A 195 0.88 0.01 -20.30
CA ARG A 195 0.82 -0.55 -21.67
C ARG A 195 1.96 -1.52 -21.96
N VAL A 196 2.37 -2.27 -20.94
CA VAL A 196 3.42 -3.30 -21.01
C VAL A 196 2.75 -4.68 -21.00
N GLU A 197 3.21 -5.59 -21.86
CA GLU A 197 2.83 -7.00 -21.85
C GLU A 197 3.82 -7.82 -21.01
N PRO A 198 3.51 -8.21 -19.76
CA PRO A 198 4.49 -8.86 -18.87
C PRO A 198 4.99 -10.23 -19.35
N LYS A 199 4.28 -10.85 -20.30
CA LYS A 199 4.71 -12.10 -20.95
C LYS A 199 5.89 -11.92 -21.88
N THR A 200 6.06 -10.73 -22.46
CA THR A 200 7.07 -10.45 -23.50
C THR A 200 7.96 -9.26 -23.19
N GLU A 201 7.58 -8.42 -22.23
CA GLU A 201 8.24 -7.17 -21.89
C GLU A 201 8.53 -7.10 -20.38
N LEU A 202 9.55 -6.32 -20.03
CA LEU A 202 9.96 -6.09 -18.65
C LEU A 202 9.05 -5.05 -17.98
N VAL A 203 8.57 -5.33 -16.76
CA VAL A 203 7.64 -4.44 -16.06
C VAL A 203 8.42 -3.45 -15.18
N PRO A 204 8.28 -2.11 -15.38
CA PRO A 204 9.01 -1.12 -14.58
C PRO A 204 8.40 -0.99 -13.19
N ILE A 205 9.24 -1.17 -12.17
CA ILE A 205 8.87 -1.18 -10.76
C ILE A 205 9.80 -0.32 -9.90
N GLN A 206 9.26 0.20 -8.79
CA GLN A 206 10.03 0.91 -7.78
C GLN A 206 9.55 0.56 -6.36
N PRO A 207 10.43 0.69 -5.34
CA PRO A 207 10.03 0.70 -3.95
C PRO A 207 8.94 1.76 -3.72
N THR A 208 7.87 1.33 -3.06
CA THR A 208 6.64 2.11 -2.91
C THR A 208 6.18 2.05 -1.46
N ALA A 209 5.83 3.20 -0.88
CA ALA A 209 5.33 3.25 0.49
C ALA A 209 4.02 2.47 0.61
N HIS A 210 3.97 1.49 1.52
CA HIS A 210 2.87 0.53 1.63
C HIS A 210 2.28 0.50 3.03
#